data_AF-A0A976QFF7-F1
#
_entry.id   AF-A0A976QFF7-F1
#
_cell.length_a   1.000
_cell.length_b   1.000
_cell.length_c   1.000
_cell.angle_alpha   90.00
_cell.angle_beta   90.00
_cell.angle_gamma   90.00
#
_symmetry.space_group_name_H-M   'P 1'
#
loop_
_entity.id
_entity.type
_entity.pdbx_description
1 polymer ?
#
loop_
_entity_poly.entity_id
_entity_poly.type
_entity_poly.pdbx_seq_one_letter_code
_entity_poly.pdbx_strand_id
1 'polypeptide(L)'
;MHKKLQIIALLGTAAWLGFIFSGFKGFPHWYEGFTFFFWLALGSLNYFHDTSLWFAKNKTTRFFLFYFFLVIFWSYVDFVLGQKVTGLWVYPYAYSIFDWAGIYFVAYPFASLAVVESIYFFTRIFGVKLEFKHFERRPFHKLVDYLDISILVLALVSPVLLLVRPGLVLTGYLIWVGFFWILIATIRLSFHIRHWFHYLMIVWVVYVMSVFLHEVPNTGVFEWRYNQAPILNFEILGVPLWVIVGWYVLFLIMMKQWMFFGLKKKPD
;
A
#
# COMPACT_ATOMS: atom_id res chain seq x y z
N MET A 1 -19.24 -19.22 -13.94
CA MET A 1 -18.47 -18.34 -13.02
C MET A 1 -18.17 -16.98 -13.63
N HIS A 2 -17.67 -16.93 -14.88
CA HIS A 2 -17.25 -15.70 -15.57
C HIS A 2 -18.31 -14.57 -15.60
N LYS A 3 -19.56 -14.86 -16.01
CA LYS A 3 -20.65 -13.86 -16.07
C LYS A 3 -20.97 -13.22 -14.71
N LYS A 4 -20.90 -13.98 -13.62
CA LYS A 4 -21.13 -13.45 -12.25
C LYS A 4 -20.02 -12.48 -11.84
N LEU A 5 -18.75 -12.82 -12.11
CA LEU A 5 -17.61 -11.95 -11.82
C LEU A 5 -17.66 -10.65 -12.63
N GLN A 6 -18.12 -10.68 -13.88
CA GLN A 6 -18.31 -9.47 -14.69
C GLN A 6 -19.38 -8.54 -14.11
N ILE A 7 -20.50 -9.10 -13.63
CA ILE A 7 -21.54 -8.30 -12.96
C ILE A 7 -21.00 -7.68 -11.67
N ILE A 8 -20.26 -8.44 -10.87
CA ILE A 8 -19.63 -7.93 -9.64
C ILE A 8 -18.63 -6.81 -9.97
N ALA A 9 -17.80 -7.00 -11.01
CA ALA A 9 -16.87 -5.97 -11.46
C ALA A 9 -17.58 -4.68 -11.87
N LEU A 10 -18.69 -4.78 -12.60
CA LEU A 10 -19.48 -3.63 -13.04
C LEU A 10 -20.11 -2.90 -11.84
N LEU A 11 -20.76 -3.63 -10.93
CA LEU A 11 -21.39 -3.04 -9.74
C LEU A 11 -20.34 -2.43 -8.81
N GLY A 12 -19.23 -3.11 -8.59
CA GLY A 12 -18.09 -2.57 -7.85
C GLY A 12 -17.53 -1.32 -8.51
N THR A 13 -17.49 -1.27 -9.85
CA THR A 13 -17.03 -0.10 -10.59
C THR A 13 -17.93 1.11 -10.39
N ALA A 14 -19.24 0.93 -10.51
CA ALA A 14 -20.21 1.98 -10.22
C ALA A 14 -20.09 2.47 -8.76
N ALA A 15 -19.91 1.53 -7.82
CA ALA A 15 -19.81 1.85 -6.40
C ALA A 15 -18.53 2.65 -6.06
N TRP A 16 -17.34 2.19 -6.46
CA TRP A 16 -16.10 2.91 -6.10
C TRP A 16 -16.03 4.29 -6.75
N LEU A 17 -16.54 4.45 -7.98
CA LEU A 17 -16.69 5.77 -8.62
C LEU A 17 -17.67 6.66 -7.86
N GLY A 18 -18.80 6.10 -7.39
CA GLY A 18 -19.77 6.81 -6.56
C GLY A 18 -19.15 7.29 -5.24
N PHE A 19 -18.34 6.45 -4.59
CA PHE A 19 -17.63 6.83 -3.36
C PHE A 19 -16.59 7.91 -3.61
N ILE A 20 -15.73 7.80 -4.63
CA ILE A 20 -14.80 8.88 -4.97
C ILE A 20 -15.56 10.19 -5.24
N PHE A 21 -16.63 10.13 -6.01
CA PHE A 21 -17.46 11.31 -6.28
C PHE A 21 -18.04 11.90 -4.99
N SER A 22 -18.51 11.06 -4.07
CA SER A 22 -18.99 11.50 -2.76
C SER A 22 -17.88 12.16 -1.93
N GLY A 23 -16.64 11.66 -2.02
CA GLY A 23 -15.45 12.30 -1.43
C GLY A 23 -15.27 13.71 -1.99
N PHE A 24 -15.27 13.89 -3.31
CA PHE A 24 -15.25 15.24 -3.90
C PHE A 24 -16.44 16.14 -3.51
N LYS A 25 -17.52 15.58 -2.96
CA LYS A 25 -18.68 16.31 -2.41
C LYS A 25 -18.62 16.51 -0.89
N GLY A 26 -17.53 16.12 -0.23
CA GLY A 26 -17.33 16.34 1.21
C GLY A 26 -17.85 15.21 2.10
N PHE A 27 -18.12 14.01 1.58
CA PHE A 27 -18.56 12.89 2.39
C PHE A 27 -17.41 12.27 3.21
N PRO A 28 -17.41 12.32 4.55
CA PRO A 28 -16.25 11.94 5.38
C PRO A 28 -15.91 10.45 5.45
N HIS A 29 -16.78 9.54 4.99
CA HIS A 29 -16.53 8.09 5.01
C HIS A 29 -16.42 7.50 3.60
N TRP A 30 -16.01 8.34 2.64
CA TRP A 30 -15.93 7.91 1.25
C TRP A 30 -14.87 6.83 1.04
N TYR A 31 -13.78 6.90 1.81
CA TYR A 31 -12.57 6.11 1.57
C TYR A 31 -12.77 4.61 1.84
N GLU A 32 -13.52 4.24 2.88
CA GLU A 32 -13.85 2.84 3.18
C GLU A 32 -14.63 2.18 2.05
N GLY A 33 -15.69 2.85 1.58
CA GLY A 33 -16.48 2.38 0.45
C GLY A 33 -15.66 2.33 -0.83
N PHE A 34 -14.90 3.40 -1.12
CA PHE A 34 -14.01 3.44 -2.27
C PHE A 34 -13.05 2.24 -2.29
N THR A 35 -12.27 2.05 -1.24
CA THR A 35 -11.22 1.01 -1.18
C THR A 35 -11.81 -0.40 -1.27
N PHE A 36 -12.92 -0.68 -0.57
CA PHE A 36 -13.58 -1.98 -0.63
C PHE A 36 -14.13 -2.30 -2.02
N PHE A 37 -14.90 -1.38 -2.61
CA PHE A 37 -15.50 -1.62 -3.93
C PHE A 37 -14.47 -1.58 -5.06
N PHE A 38 -13.39 -0.80 -4.91
CA PHE A 38 -12.28 -0.79 -5.86
C PHE A 38 -11.52 -2.12 -5.86
N TRP A 39 -11.22 -2.66 -4.67
CA TRP A 39 -10.68 -4.01 -4.53
C TRP A 39 -11.62 -5.07 -5.12
N LEU A 40 -12.92 -5.00 -4.81
CA LEU A 40 -13.90 -5.98 -5.30
C LEU A 40 -13.99 -5.97 -6.84
N ALA A 41 -13.96 -4.77 -7.43
CA ALA A 41 -14.02 -4.58 -8.87
C ALA A 41 -12.79 -5.16 -9.57
N LEU A 42 -11.59 -4.73 -9.17
CA LEU A 42 -10.35 -5.20 -9.77
C LEU A 42 -10.08 -6.67 -9.47
N GLY A 43 -10.34 -7.11 -8.24
CA GLY A 43 -10.21 -8.51 -7.82
C GLY A 43 -11.11 -9.44 -8.63
N SER A 44 -12.33 -8.99 -8.99
CA SER A 44 -13.22 -9.75 -9.87
C SER A 44 -12.71 -9.83 -11.30
N LEU A 45 -12.13 -8.74 -11.82
CA LEU A 45 -11.51 -8.68 -13.14
C LEU A 45 -10.24 -9.53 -13.24
N ASN A 46 -9.49 -9.66 -12.14
CA ASN A 46 -8.23 -10.39 -12.09
C ASN A 46 -8.35 -11.80 -11.50
N TYR A 47 -9.54 -12.24 -11.11
CA TYR A 47 -9.78 -13.47 -10.33
C TYR A 47 -9.09 -14.73 -10.88
N PHE A 48 -8.85 -14.79 -12.19
CA PHE A 48 -8.19 -15.92 -12.87
C PHE A 48 -6.66 -15.96 -12.72
N HIS A 49 -6.06 -14.92 -12.11
CA HIS A 49 -4.62 -14.84 -11.82
C HIS A 49 -4.29 -15.25 -10.38
N ASP A 50 -5.17 -15.99 -9.71
CA ASP A 50 -5.02 -16.38 -8.29
C ASP A 50 -4.71 -15.18 -7.38
N THR A 51 -5.42 -14.06 -7.60
CA THR A 51 -5.19 -12.80 -6.87
C THR A 51 -5.83 -12.80 -5.48
N SER A 52 -5.83 -11.65 -4.79
CA SER A 52 -6.27 -11.55 -3.40
C SER A 52 -7.73 -11.95 -3.20
N LEU A 53 -8.62 -11.61 -4.16
CA LEU A 53 -10.02 -12.05 -4.12
C LEU A 53 -10.15 -13.57 -4.33
N TRP A 54 -9.33 -14.16 -5.19
CA TRP A 54 -9.27 -15.61 -5.35
C TRP A 54 -8.74 -16.29 -4.08
N PHE A 55 -7.75 -15.69 -3.42
CA PHE A 55 -7.19 -16.15 -2.15
C PHE A 55 -8.26 -16.15 -1.04
N ALA A 56 -9.08 -15.11 -0.94
CA ALA A 56 -10.17 -15.03 0.02
C ALA A 56 -11.10 -16.26 -0.06
N LYS A 57 -11.40 -16.72 -1.29
CA LYS A 57 -12.28 -17.87 -1.51
C LYS A 57 -11.56 -19.23 -1.43
N ASN A 58 -10.40 -19.38 -2.06
CA ASN A 58 -9.78 -20.69 -2.31
C ASN A 58 -8.58 -20.98 -1.40
N LYS A 59 -8.03 -19.97 -0.73
CA LYS A 59 -6.88 -20.06 0.20
C LYS A 59 -7.12 -19.20 1.44
N THR A 60 -8.31 -19.35 2.03
CA THR A 60 -8.87 -18.48 3.08
C THR A 60 -7.91 -18.27 4.26
N THR A 61 -7.21 -19.31 4.73
CA THR A 61 -6.19 -19.15 5.80
C THR A 61 -5.05 -18.22 5.39
N ARG A 62 -4.51 -18.36 4.18
CA ARG A 62 -3.42 -17.47 3.70
C ARG A 62 -3.92 -16.06 3.49
N PHE A 63 -5.15 -15.90 2.98
CA PHE A 63 -5.78 -14.60 2.85
C PHE A 63 -5.90 -13.91 4.21
N PHE A 64 -6.48 -14.58 5.21
CA PHE A 64 -6.66 -13.98 6.53
C PHE A 64 -5.33 -13.74 7.27
N LEU A 65 -4.31 -14.58 7.08
CA LEU A 65 -2.97 -14.29 7.60
C LEU A 65 -2.38 -13.02 7.00
N PHE A 66 -2.48 -12.86 5.68
CA PHE A 66 -2.01 -11.64 5.00
C PHE A 66 -2.85 -10.42 5.41
N TYR A 67 -4.18 -10.57 5.49
CA TYR A 67 -5.10 -9.52 5.92
C TYR A 67 -4.78 -9.04 7.34
N PHE A 68 -4.59 -9.97 8.27
CA PHE A 68 -4.26 -9.65 9.65
C PHE A 68 -2.88 -9.00 9.77
N PHE A 69 -1.91 -9.45 8.96
CA PHE A 69 -0.64 -8.75 8.82
C PHE A 69 -0.84 -7.29 8.37
N LEU A 70 -1.69 -7.04 7.36
CA LEU A 70 -2.00 -5.67 6.92
C LEU A 70 -2.62 -4.84 8.05
N VAL A 71 -3.61 -5.38 8.78
CA VAL A 71 -4.23 -4.69 9.92
C VAL A 71 -3.18 -4.28 10.96
N ILE A 72 -2.30 -5.22 11.38
CA ILE A 72 -1.25 -4.92 12.37
C ILE A 72 -0.27 -3.88 11.83
N PHE A 73 0.22 -4.10 10.61
CA PHE A 73 1.21 -3.24 9.99
C PHE A 73 0.71 -1.81 9.84
N TRP A 74 -0.50 -1.63 9.32
CA TRP A 74 -1.10 -0.32 9.13
C TRP A 74 -1.47 0.34 10.45
N SER A 75 -1.98 -0.41 11.42
CA SER A 75 -2.21 0.12 12.78
C SER A 75 -0.91 0.65 13.39
N TYR A 76 0.22 -0.04 13.20
CA TYR A 76 1.51 0.43 13.69
C TYR A 76 1.99 1.70 12.95
N VAL A 77 1.98 1.69 11.62
CA VAL A 77 2.39 2.84 10.81
C VAL A 77 1.54 4.07 11.11
N ASP A 78 0.22 3.90 11.14
CA ASP A 78 -0.70 5.02 11.33
C ASP A 78 -0.76 5.50 12.77
N PHE A 79 -1.13 4.63 13.71
CA PHE A 79 -1.36 5.04 15.08
C PHE A 79 -0.04 5.35 15.79
N VAL A 80 0.93 4.44 15.72
CA VAL A 80 2.18 4.59 16.47
C VAL A 80 3.08 5.60 15.76
N LEU A 81 3.41 5.41 14.49
CA LEU A 81 4.37 6.29 13.80
C LEU A 81 3.74 7.62 13.42
N GLY A 82 2.64 7.59 12.68
CA GLY A 82 1.99 8.76 12.11
C GLY A 82 1.44 9.70 13.17
N GLN A 83 0.58 9.18 14.05
CA GLN A 83 -0.15 10.01 15.01
C GLN A 83 0.60 10.23 16.32
N LYS A 84 1.12 9.16 16.97
CA LYS A 84 1.69 9.28 18.32
C LYS A 84 3.14 9.76 18.33
N VAL A 85 3.97 9.25 17.44
CA VAL A 85 5.41 9.57 17.43
C VAL A 85 5.70 10.84 16.65
N THR A 86 5.13 10.97 15.45
CA THR A 86 5.46 12.08 14.54
C THR A 86 4.41 13.18 14.49
N GLY A 87 3.15 12.88 14.83
CA GLY A 87 2.04 13.84 14.78
C GLY A 87 1.77 14.38 13.37
N LEU A 88 2.10 13.62 12.33
CA LEU A 88 2.07 14.07 10.94
C LEU A 88 0.66 14.18 10.36
N TRP A 89 -0.33 13.51 10.95
CA TRP A 89 -1.73 13.66 10.56
C TRP A 89 -2.68 13.33 11.71
N VAL A 90 -3.93 13.75 11.56
CA VAL A 90 -5.03 13.46 12.47
C VAL A 90 -6.31 13.15 11.71
N TYR A 91 -7.22 12.43 12.36
CA TYR A 91 -8.55 12.12 11.84
C TYR A 91 -9.58 13.05 12.48
N PRO A 92 -9.99 14.14 11.80
CA PRO A 92 -10.93 15.07 12.40
C PRO A 92 -12.33 14.47 12.55
N TYR A 93 -12.69 13.43 11.81
CA TYR A 93 -14.03 12.83 11.80
C TYR A 93 -14.13 11.44 12.48
N ALA A 94 -13.02 10.89 13.00
CA ALA A 94 -13.03 9.58 13.66
C ALA A 94 -13.24 9.73 15.17
N TYR A 95 -14.50 9.74 15.59
CA TYR A 95 -14.89 10.00 16.99
C TYR A 95 -15.24 8.73 17.77
N SER A 96 -15.62 7.66 17.07
CA SER A 96 -16.11 6.43 17.67
C SER A 96 -15.15 5.26 17.43
N ILE A 97 -15.25 4.22 18.26
CA ILE A 97 -14.53 2.96 18.06
C ILE A 97 -14.86 2.32 16.70
N PHE A 98 -16.05 2.58 16.15
CA PHE A 98 -16.45 2.07 14.84
C PHE A 98 -15.70 2.79 13.71
N ASP A 99 -15.45 4.09 13.82
CA ASP A 99 -14.67 4.84 12.83
C ASP A 99 -13.22 4.34 12.81
N TRP A 100 -12.63 4.13 14.01
CA TRP A 100 -11.31 3.52 14.13
C TRP A 100 -11.26 2.10 13.58
N ALA A 101 -12.29 1.29 13.85
CA ALA A 101 -12.40 -0.05 13.30
C ALA A 101 -12.52 -0.02 11.77
N GLY A 102 -13.29 0.92 11.22
CA GLY A 102 -13.41 1.15 9.78
C GLY A 102 -12.07 1.46 9.13
N ILE A 103 -11.30 2.39 9.68
CA ILE A 103 -9.96 2.73 9.19
C ILE A 103 -9.03 1.50 9.19
N TYR A 104 -8.89 0.82 10.33
CA TYR A 104 -7.87 -0.22 10.50
C TYR A 104 -8.27 -1.59 9.95
N PHE A 105 -9.56 -1.96 10.03
CA PHE A 105 -10.04 -3.26 9.57
C PHE A 105 -10.68 -3.22 8.20
N VAL A 106 -11.03 -2.06 7.65
CA VAL A 106 -11.62 -1.95 6.31
C VAL A 106 -10.71 -1.14 5.39
N ALA A 107 -10.57 0.15 5.64
CA ALA A 107 -9.93 1.07 4.70
C ALA A 107 -8.49 0.65 4.35
N TYR A 108 -7.62 0.48 5.35
CA TYR A 108 -6.21 0.16 5.09
C TYR A 108 -5.96 -1.21 4.47
N PRO A 109 -6.56 -2.31 4.98
CA PRO A 109 -6.41 -3.61 4.35
C PRO A 109 -6.95 -3.61 2.92
N PHE A 110 -8.15 -3.06 2.67
CA PHE A 110 -8.71 -3.06 1.32
C PHE A 110 -7.99 -2.11 0.36
N ALA A 111 -7.49 -0.97 0.83
CA ALA A 111 -6.61 -0.11 0.03
C ALA A 111 -5.39 -0.90 -0.46
N SER A 112 -4.74 -1.63 0.45
CA SER A 112 -3.58 -2.46 0.12
C SER A 112 -3.93 -3.55 -0.89
N LEU A 113 -5.03 -4.26 -0.66
CA LEU A 113 -5.47 -5.29 -1.59
C LEU A 113 -5.82 -4.69 -2.97
N ALA A 114 -6.46 -3.52 -3.03
CA ALA A 114 -6.78 -2.83 -4.28
C ALA A 114 -5.52 -2.43 -5.06
N VAL A 115 -4.46 -2.01 -4.37
CA VAL A 115 -3.15 -1.72 -4.98
C VAL A 115 -2.55 -2.98 -5.60
N VAL A 116 -2.59 -4.11 -4.89
CA VAL A 116 -2.17 -5.41 -5.44
C VAL A 116 -2.96 -5.74 -6.70
N GLU A 117 -4.29 -5.63 -6.65
CA GLU A 117 -5.16 -5.90 -7.81
C GLU A 117 -4.88 -4.94 -8.97
N SER A 118 -4.52 -3.68 -8.70
CA SER A 118 -4.15 -2.70 -9.73
C SER A 118 -2.91 -3.16 -10.51
N ILE A 119 -1.92 -3.76 -9.84
CA ILE A 119 -0.74 -4.30 -10.53
C ILE A 119 -1.12 -5.45 -11.46
N TYR A 120 -1.95 -6.40 -11.01
CA TYR A 120 -2.44 -7.46 -11.88
C TYR A 120 -3.23 -6.90 -13.07
N PHE A 121 -4.07 -5.89 -12.83
CA PHE A 121 -4.85 -5.25 -13.88
C PHE A 121 -3.96 -4.60 -14.95
N PHE A 122 -2.97 -3.80 -14.55
CA PHE A 122 -2.05 -3.15 -15.50
C PHE A 122 -1.10 -4.15 -16.17
N THR A 123 -0.61 -5.18 -15.46
CA THR A 123 0.20 -6.23 -16.10
C THR A 123 -0.56 -6.93 -17.22
N ARG A 124 -1.86 -7.17 -17.04
CA ARG A 124 -2.73 -7.69 -18.09
C ARG A 124 -2.89 -6.71 -19.25
N ILE A 125 -3.18 -5.44 -18.98
CA ILE A 125 -3.34 -4.41 -20.02
C ILE A 125 -2.08 -4.30 -20.89
N PHE A 126 -0.90 -4.28 -20.26
CA PHE A 126 0.38 -4.15 -20.96
C PHE A 126 0.90 -5.48 -21.51
N GLY A 127 0.18 -6.60 -21.35
CA GLY A 127 0.61 -7.92 -21.82
C GLY A 127 1.86 -8.46 -21.13
N VAL A 128 2.17 -7.96 -19.93
CA VAL A 128 3.37 -8.34 -19.17
C VAL A 128 3.04 -9.50 -18.25
N LYS A 129 3.70 -10.65 -18.45
CA LYS A 129 3.53 -11.80 -17.56
C LYS A 129 4.34 -11.60 -16.27
N LEU A 130 3.66 -11.68 -15.12
CA LEU A 130 4.30 -11.72 -13.80
C LEU A 130 4.98 -13.08 -13.58
N GLU A 131 6.25 -13.18 -13.98
CA GLU A 131 7.09 -14.35 -13.73
C GLU A 131 8.06 -14.08 -12.59
N PHE A 132 7.73 -14.59 -11.40
CA PHE A 132 8.63 -14.56 -10.25
C PHE A 132 9.72 -15.62 -10.43
N LYS A 133 10.97 -15.18 -10.50
CA LYS A 133 12.13 -16.07 -10.60
C LYS A 133 12.70 -16.35 -9.20
N HIS A 134 12.89 -17.63 -8.90
CA HIS A 134 13.79 -18.04 -7.84
C HIS A 134 15.22 -17.92 -8.38
N PHE A 135 15.99 -16.96 -7.88
CA PHE A 135 17.36 -16.75 -8.33
C PHE A 135 18.36 -17.45 -7.41
N GLU A 136 19.41 -18.00 -8.01
CA GLU A 136 20.60 -18.47 -7.29
C GLU A 136 21.27 -17.29 -6.58
N ARG A 137 21.53 -17.45 -5.28
CA ARG A 137 22.04 -16.41 -4.39
C ARG A 137 23.48 -16.00 -4.74
N ARG A 138 23.65 -15.04 -5.66
CA ARG A 138 24.97 -14.41 -5.92
C ARG A 138 25.36 -13.44 -4.78
N PRO A 139 26.66 -13.12 -4.60
CA PRO A 139 27.11 -12.20 -3.54
C PRO A 139 26.39 -10.85 -3.51
N PHE A 140 26.10 -10.28 -4.68
CA PHE A 140 25.36 -9.02 -4.81
C PHE A 140 23.91 -9.12 -4.26
N HIS A 141 23.23 -10.25 -4.46
CA HIS A 141 21.89 -10.46 -3.90
C HIS A 141 21.93 -10.53 -2.37
N LYS A 142 22.96 -11.19 -1.82
CA LYS A 142 23.16 -11.24 -0.36
C LYS A 142 23.35 -9.83 0.20
N LEU A 143 24.17 -8.99 -0.44
CA LEU A 143 24.36 -7.60 -0.04
C LEU A 143 23.04 -6.82 -0.03
N VAL A 144 22.25 -6.91 -1.10
CA VAL A 144 20.93 -6.25 -1.19
C VAL A 144 19.96 -6.77 -0.13
N ASP A 145 19.93 -8.08 0.12
CA ASP A 145 19.12 -8.68 1.19
C ASP A 145 19.52 -8.16 2.58
N TYR A 146 20.83 -8.06 2.86
CA TYR A 146 21.33 -7.49 4.11
C TYR A 146 20.93 -6.02 4.26
N LEU A 147 21.16 -5.20 3.24
CA LEU A 147 20.81 -3.78 3.27
C LEU A 147 19.30 -3.57 3.47
N ASP A 148 18.46 -4.34 2.76
CA ASP A 148 17.01 -4.28 2.91
C ASP A 148 16.54 -4.62 4.33
N ILE A 149 17.08 -5.71 4.91
CA ILE A 149 16.76 -6.11 6.29
C ILE A 149 17.27 -5.08 7.28
N SER A 150 18.53 -4.64 7.17
CA SER A 150 19.14 -3.68 8.08
C SER A 150 18.37 -2.36 8.11
N ILE A 151 17.97 -1.85 6.95
CA ILE A 151 17.21 -0.60 6.86
C ILE A 151 15.79 -0.76 7.40
N LEU A 152 15.14 -1.90 7.15
CA LEU A 152 13.82 -2.18 7.72
C LEU A 152 13.87 -2.31 9.25
N VAL A 153 14.92 -2.93 9.80
CA VAL A 153 15.15 -2.98 11.25
C VAL A 153 15.40 -1.57 11.81
N LEU A 154 16.23 -0.75 11.15
CA LEU A 154 16.47 0.63 11.56
C LEU A 154 15.16 1.45 11.57
N ALA A 155 14.30 1.26 10.57
CA ALA A 155 12.99 1.93 10.50
C ALA A 155 12.02 1.47 11.60
N LEU A 156 12.10 0.21 12.06
CA LEU A 156 11.26 -0.32 13.15
C LEU A 156 11.77 0.06 14.55
N VAL A 157 13.07 0.26 14.73
CA VAL A 157 13.67 0.59 16.03
C VAL A 157 13.73 2.11 16.27
N SER A 158 13.88 2.91 15.22
CA SER A 158 13.92 4.38 15.30
C SER A 158 12.73 5.06 16.01
N PRO A 159 11.49 4.54 15.98
CA PRO A 159 10.36 5.08 16.75
C PRO A 159 10.53 4.92 18.26
N VAL A 160 11.17 3.83 18.70
CA VAL A 160 11.52 3.64 20.13
C VAL A 160 12.55 4.68 20.56
N LEU A 161 13.50 5.01 19.69
CA LEU A 161 14.48 6.07 19.95
C LEU A 161 13.83 7.46 19.97
N LEU A 162 12.79 7.70 19.15
CA LEU A 162 12.02 8.94 19.13
C LEU A 162 11.23 9.18 20.42
N LEU A 163 10.69 8.12 21.03
CA LEU A 163 10.01 8.22 22.33
C LEU A 163 10.95 8.66 23.46
N VAL A 164 12.26 8.40 23.33
CA VAL A 164 13.27 8.75 24.34
C VAL A 164 13.88 10.14 24.09
N ARG A 165 14.00 10.57 22.83
CA ARG A 165 14.50 11.91 22.46
C ARG A 165 13.77 12.47 21.21
N PRO A 166 12.68 13.22 21.38
CA PRO A 166 12.02 13.89 20.27
C PRO A 166 12.91 15.02 19.72
N GLY A 167 13.14 15.04 18.40
CA GLY A 167 13.91 16.10 17.75
C GLY A 167 13.88 16.06 16.22
N LEU A 168 13.96 17.24 15.59
CA LEU A 168 13.93 17.45 14.13
C LEU A 168 14.95 16.60 13.34
N VAL A 169 16.11 16.33 13.96
CA VAL A 169 17.19 15.51 13.38
C VAL A 169 16.73 14.08 13.08
N LEU A 170 15.85 13.54 13.91
CA LEU A 170 15.45 12.13 13.82
C LEU A 170 14.30 11.91 12.82
N THR A 171 13.43 12.91 12.61
CA THR A 171 12.46 12.90 11.50
C THR A 171 13.16 13.01 10.14
N GLY A 172 14.18 13.87 10.02
CA GLY A 172 15.00 13.94 8.81
C GLY A 172 15.73 12.63 8.52
N TYR A 173 16.24 11.97 9.56
CA TYR A 173 16.84 10.63 9.44
C TYR A 173 15.85 9.59 8.88
N LEU A 174 14.62 9.52 9.41
CA LEU A 174 13.59 8.59 8.92
C LEU A 174 13.28 8.77 7.43
N ILE A 175 13.26 10.03 6.96
CA ILE A 175 13.04 10.35 5.55
C ILE A 175 14.19 9.80 4.70
N TRP A 176 15.44 10.02 5.10
CA TRP A 176 16.61 9.49 4.37
C TRP A 176 16.63 7.96 4.36
N VAL A 177 16.35 7.32 5.51
CA VAL A 177 16.21 5.86 5.63
C VAL A 177 15.14 5.37 4.65
N GLY A 178 14.00 6.05 4.55
CA GLY A 178 12.94 5.74 3.59
C GLY A 178 13.40 5.83 2.14
N PHE A 179 14.11 6.89 1.75
CA PHE A 179 14.64 7.05 0.39
C PHE A 179 15.64 5.96 0.02
N PHE A 180 16.61 5.68 0.90
CA PHE A 180 17.58 4.61 0.66
C PHE A 180 16.89 3.24 0.59
N TRP A 181 15.90 3.01 1.46
CA TRP A 181 15.12 1.79 1.44
C TRP A 181 14.36 1.61 0.13
N ILE A 182 13.69 2.65 -0.37
CA ILE A 182 12.98 2.66 -1.65
C ILE A 182 13.90 2.18 -2.78
N LEU A 183 15.11 2.75 -2.85
CA LEU A 183 16.07 2.40 -3.89
C LEU A 183 16.44 0.91 -3.81
N ILE A 184 16.78 0.43 -2.61
CA ILE A 184 17.19 -0.96 -2.37
C ILE A 184 16.04 -1.94 -2.63
N ALA A 185 14.83 -1.63 -2.17
CA ALA A 185 13.64 -2.46 -2.38
C ALA A 185 13.25 -2.52 -3.87
N THR A 186 13.39 -1.41 -4.60
CA THR A 186 13.16 -1.37 -6.06
C THR A 186 14.18 -2.22 -6.82
N ILE A 187 15.46 -2.11 -6.45
CA ILE A 187 16.53 -2.96 -7.01
C ILE A 187 16.25 -4.43 -6.70
N ARG A 188 15.86 -4.75 -5.47
CA ARG A 188 15.52 -6.12 -5.06
C ARG A 188 14.35 -6.69 -5.86
N LEU A 189 13.30 -5.91 -6.09
CA LEU A 189 12.16 -6.31 -6.91
C LEU A 189 12.61 -6.68 -8.33
N SER A 190 13.56 -5.94 -8.91
CA SER A 190 14.07 -6.21 -10.26
C SER A 190 14.71 -7.62 -10.39
N PHE A 191 15.30 -8.14 -9.31
CA PHE A 191 15.87 -9.48 -9.31
C PHE A 191 14.81 -10.57 -9.43
N HIS A 192 13.61 -10.34 -8.92
CA HIS A 192 12.58 -11.36 -8.89
C HIS A 192 11.76 -11.42 -10.18
N ILE A 193 12.04 -10.57 -11.19
CA ILE A 193 11.11 -10.34 -12.30
C ILE A 193 11.85 -10.40 -13.63
N ARG A 194 11.40 -11.29 -14.53
CA ARG A 194 12.05 -11.50 -15.84
C ARG A 194 12.13 -10.24 -16.70
N HIS A 195 11.03 -9.48 -16.77
CA HIS A 195 10.90 -8.25 -17.54
C HIS A 195 10.85 -7.05 -16.60
N TRP A 196 11.90 -6.89 -15.80
CA TRP A 196 11.95 -5.96 -14.68
C TRP A 196 11.60 -4.51 -15.08
N PHE A 197 12.03 -4.03 -16.24
CA PHE A 197 11.74 -2.65 -16.68
C PHE A 197 10.24 -2.38 -16.85
N HIS A 198 9.53 -3.27 -17.56
CA HIS A 198 8.08 -3.14 -17.75
C HIS A 198 7.32 -3.22 -16.42
N TYR A 199 7.76 -4.11 -15.53
CA TYR A 199 7.16 -4.21 -14.21
C TYR A 199 7.42 -2.97 -13.36
N LEU A 200 8.63 -2.40 -13.38
CA LEU A 200 8.93 -1.17 -12.67
C LEU A 200 8.07 -0.01 -13.20
N MET A 201 7.87 0.07 -14.52
CA MET A 201 6.93 1.04 -15.09
C MET A 201 5.50 0.82 -14.56
N ILE A 202 5.02 -0.42 -14.51
CA ILE A 202 3.70 -0.73 -13.96
C ILE A 202 3.60 -0.36 -12.49
N VAL A 203 4.61 -0.70 -11.70
CA VAL A 203 4.70 -0.30 -10.27
C VAL A 203 4.63 1.21 -10.13
N TRP A 204 5.38 1.95 -10.93
CA TRP A 204 5.36 3.41 -10.92
C TRP A 204 3.99 3.98 -11.31
N VAL A 205 3.38 3.46 -12.38
CA VAL A 205 2.04 3.89 -12.82
C VAL A 205 1.00 3.61 -11.73
N VAL A 206 1.00 2.41 -11.16
CA VAL A 206 0.07 2.05 -10.08
C VAL A 206 0.32 2.91 -8.87
N TYR A 207 1.57 3.14 -8.47
CA TYR A 207 1.91 3.99 -7.35
C TYR A 207 1.38 5.42 -7.54
N VAL A 208 1.70 6.05 -8.67
CA VAL A 208 1.25 7.42 -8.98
C VAL A 208 -0.27 7.48 -8.98
N MET A 209 -0.94 6.54 -9.65
CA MET A 209 -2.40 6.49 -9.66
C MET A 209 -2.99 6.27 -8.27
N SER A 210 -2.42 5.36 -7.49
CA SER A 210 -2.91 5.04 -6.13
C SER A 210 -2.75 6.23 -5.21
N VAL A 211 -1.59 6.89 -5.19
CA VAL A 211 -1.39 8.10 -4.38
C VAL A 211 -2.46 9.14 -4.71
N PHE A 212 -2.68 9.45 -5.99
CA PHE A 212 -3.63 10.51 -6.33
C PHE A 212 -5.10 10.10 -6.17
N LEU A 213 -5.46 8.84 -6.45
CA LEU A 213 -6.83 8.35 -6.24
C LEU A 213 -7.21 8.29 -4.76
N HIS A 214 -6.26 7.97 -3.89
CA HIS A 214 -6.48 7.87 -2.46
C HIS A 214 -6.37 9.23 -1.77
N GLU A 215 -5.43 10.09 -2.18
CA GLU A 215 -5.09 11.31 -1.44
C GLU A 215 -5.72 12.60 -1.97
N VAL A 216 -6.02 12.73 -3.26
CA VAL A 216 -6.61 13.98 -3.77
C VAL A 216 -8.03 14.22 -3.27
N PRO A 217 -8.94 13.22 -3.23
CA PRO A 217 -10.25 13.45 -2.62
C PRO A 217 -10.12 13.72 -1.12
N ASN A 218 -9.16 13.07 -0.46
CA ASN A 218 -8.88 13.25 0.95
C ASN A 218 -8.47 14.70 1.30
N THR A 219 -7.62 15.34 0.50
CA THR A 219 -7.24 16.75 0.74
C THR A 219 -8.42 17.72 0.63
N GLY A 220 -9.47 17.37 -0.12
CA GLY A 220 -10.71 18.14 -0.20
C GLY A 220 -11.71 17.87 0.92
N VAL A 221 -11.79 16.62 1.41
CA VAL A 221 -12.72 16.21 2.49
C VAL A 221 -12.15 16.48 3.88
N PHE A 222 -10.82 16.56 3.99
CA PHE A 222 -10.08 16.55 5.25
C PHE A 222 -10.36 15.30 6.09
N GLU A 223 -10.56 14.13 5.46
CA GLU A 223 -10.73 12.88 6.21
C GLU A 223 -9.43 12.50 6.95
N TRP A 224 -8.28 12.76 6.33
CA TRP A 224 -6.99 12.93 7.00
C TRP A 224 -6.58 14.39 6.91
N ARG A 225 -6.33 15.01 8.05
CA ARG A 225 -5.73 16.34 8.10
C ARG A 225 -4.23 16.21 8.26
N TYR A 226 -3.49 16.54 7.21
CA TYR A 226 -2.03 16.56 7.24
C TYR A 226 -1.49 17.76 8.01
N ASN A 227 -0.58 17.50 8.93
CA ASN A 227 0.19 18.50 9.63
C ASN A 227 1.52 18.75 8.89
N GLN A 228 2.16 19.88 9.17
CA GLN A 228 3.45 20.20 8.60
C GLN A 228 4.53 19.23 9.12
N ALA A 229 5.25 18.60 8.20
CA ALA A 229 6.46 17.86 8.50
C ALA A 229 7.66 18.82 8.65
N PRO A 230 8.70 18.45 9.40
CA PRO A 230 9.94 19.22 9.48
C PRO A 230 10.62 19.51 8.13
N ILE A 231 10.45 18.59 7.17
CA ILE A 231 11.11 18.59 5.85
C ILE A 231 10.09 18.04 4.84
N LEU A 232 10.14 18.48 3.57
CA LEU A 232 9.26 18.04 2.48
C LEU A 232 7.78 18.47 2.61
N ASN A 233 7.51 19.68 3.08
CA ASN A 233 6.17 20.29 3.10
C ASN A 233 5.68 20.82 1.75
N PHE A 234 6.43 20.59 0.67
CA PHE A 234 5.95 20.95 -0.66
C PHE A 234 4.73 20.12 -1.02
N GLU A 235 3.69 20.74 -1.57
CA GLU A 235 2.44 20.07 -1.92
C GLU A 235 2.30 19.91 -3.43
N ILE A 236 1.79 18.75 -3.86
CA ILE A 236 1.37 18.49 -5.24
C ILE A 236 -0.11 18.16 -5.21
N LEU A 237 -0.95 19.00 -5.81
CA LEU A 237 -2.42 18.86 -5.77
C LEU A 237 -2.97 18.78 -4.33
N GLY A 238 -2.39 19.56 -3.41
CA GLY A 238 -2.75 19.59 -1.99
C GLY A 238 -2.21 18.41 -1.16
N VAL A 239 -1.53 17.43 -1.80
CA VAL A 239 -0.94 16.28 -1.10
C VAL A 239 0.52 16.61 -0.73
N PRO A 240 0.90 16.55 0.56
CA PRO A 240 2.29 16.80 0.95
C PRO A 240 3.27 15.78 0.34
N LEU A 241 4.45 16.24 -0.05
CA LEU A 241 5.46 15.38 -0.68
C LEU A 241 5.93 14.24 0.24
N TRP A 242 5.96 14.45 1.55
CA TRP A 242 6.26 13.37 2.50
C TRP A 242 5.18 12.28 2.52
N VAL A 243 3.91 12.61 2.27
CA VAL A 243 2.81 11.64 2.12
C VAL A 243 3.04 10.81 0.87
N ILE A 244 3.38 11.46 -0.24
CA ILE A 244 3.69 10.82 -1.52
C ILE A 244 4.84 9.81 -1.35
N VAL A 245 5.97 10.25 -0.78
CA VAL A 245 7.14 9.37 -0.53
C VAL A 245 6.79 8.25 0.45
N GLY A 246 6.08 8.55 1.53
CA GLY A 246 5.63 7.57 2.53
C GLY A 246 4.76 6.48 1.91
N TRP A 247 3.83 6.85 1.04
CA TRP A 247 3.01 5.90 0.28
C TRP A 247 3.85 4.95 -0.57
N TYR A 248 4.94 5.44 -1.18
CA TYR A 248 5.80 4.57 -1.97
C TYR A 248 6.55 3.54 -1.11
N VAL A 249 7.02 3.95 0.07
CA VAL A 249 7.61 3.02 1.05
C VAL A 249 6.59 1.93 1.40
N LEU A 250 5.37 2.34 1.76
CA LEU A 250 4.31 1.43 2.19
C LEU A 250 3.87 0.48 1.07
N PHE A 251 3.76 1.00 -0.15
CA PHE A 251 3.50 0.22 -1.36
C PHE A 251 4.55 -0.89 -1.54
N LEU A 252 5.83 -0.57 -1.44
CA LEU A 252 6.91 -1.54 -1.65
C LEU A 252 6.92 -2.61 -0.53
N ILE A 253 6.63 -2.25 0.71
CA ILE A 253 6.52 -3.20 1.84
C ILE A 253 5.38 -4.17 1.56
N MET A 254 4.20 -3.63 1.21
CA MET A 254 3.03 -4.41 0.87
C MET A 254 3.33 -5.38 -0.29
N MET A 255 4.00 -4.91 -1.34
CA MET A 255 4.37 -5.75 -2.48
C MET A 255 5.32 -6.88 -2.10
N LYS A 256 6.32 -6.59 -1.26
CA LYS A 256 7.23 -7.60 -0.72
C LYS A 256 6.48 -8.70 0.04
N GLN A 257 5.52 -8.31 0.87
CA GLN A 257 4.73 -9.26 1.65
C GLN A 257 3.74 -10.04 0.78
N TRP A 258 3.11 -9.39 -0.19
CA TRP A 258 2.27 -10.06 -1.18
C TRP A 258 3.04 -11.14 -1.95
N MET A 259 4.28 -10.87 -2.37
CA MET A 259 5.13 -11.89 -2.99
C MET A 259 5.39 -13.09 -2.08
N PHE A 260 5.56 -12.87 -0.77
CA PHE A 260 5.79 -13.94 0.18
C PHE A 260 4.53 -14.82 0.40
N PHE A 261 3.36 -14.19 0.57
CA PHE A 261 2.11 -14.89 0.89
C PHE A 261 1.37 -15.41 -0.36
N GLY A 262 1.32 -14.61 -1.42
CA GLY A 262 0.54 -14.84 -2.64
C GLY A 262 1.26 -15.69 -3.68
N LEU A 263 2.58 -15.58 -3.80
CA LEU A 263 3.33 -16.09 -4.96
C LEU A 263 4.22 -17.30 -4.65
N LYS A 264 4.18 -17.82 -3.42
CA LYS A 264 4.89 -19.04 -3.05
C LYS A 264 4.27 -20.24 -3.78
N LYS A 265 4.84 -20.58 -4.94
CA LYS A 265 4.64 -21.88 -5.60
C LYS A 265 4.83 -22.98 -4.55
N LYS A 266 3.99 -24.01 -4.62
CA LYS A 266 4.34 -25.28 -3.96
C LYS A 266 5.76 -25.64 -4.42
N PRO A 267 6.67 -26.05 -3.51
CA PRO A 267 7.80 -26.84 -3.97
C PRO A 267 7.18 -28.05 -4.69
N ASP A 268 7.56 -28.21 -5.96
CA ASP A 268 7.30 -29.44 -6.71
C ASP A 268 8.00 -30.61 -6.01
#